data_AF-A0A967M7D8-F1
#
_entry.id   AF-A0A967M7D8-F1
#
_cell.length_a   1.000
_cell.length_b   1.000
_cell.length_c   1.000
_cell.angle_alpha   90.00
_cell.angle_beta   90.00
_cell.angle_gamma   90.00
#
_symmetry.space_group_name_H-M   'P 1'
#
loop_
_entity.id
_entity.type
_entity.pdbx_description
1 polymer ?
#
loop_
_entity_poly.entity_id
_entity_poly.type
_entity_poly.pdbx_seq_one_letter_code
_entity_poly.pdbx_strand_id
1 'polypeptide(L)'
;MTGSYSMPPPGEETHARRQITVIVLLLFGMVALYQFEQFAQHPFDPSGMLALGFVVLASYTIGGLVGQIRLPHITGYLIAGLVFGPSLAKALAAFGLPAPFDKGILNDDVIEQLSLFDTLAVALIALTAGGE
;
A
#
# COMPACT_ATOMS: atom_id res chain seq x y z
N MET A 1 -9.72 -24.46 37.42
CA MET A 1 -8.90 -24.09 36.25
C MET A 1 -9.60 -22.94 35.54
N THR A 2 -9.35 -21.71 35.97
CA THR A 2 -9.94 -20.50 35.38
C THR A 2 -8.86 -19.79 34.59
N GLY A 3 -8.98 -19.82 33.26
CA GLY A 3 -8.07 -19.13 32.35
C GLY A 3 -8.10 -17.63 32.61
N SER A 4 -7.02 -17.12 33.18
CA SER A 4 -6.75 -15.69 33.29
C SER A 4 -6.57 -15.13 31.88
N TYR A 5 -7.58 -14.40 31.40
CA TYR A 5 -7.46 -13.52 30.25
C TYR A 5 -6.45 -12.42 30.60
N SER A 6 -5.23 -12.59 30.13
CA SER A 6 -4.19 -11.57 30.14
C SER A 6 -4.65 -10.43 29.23
N MET A 7 -5.00 -9.27 29.80
CA MET A 7 -5.23 -8.08 29.00
C MET A 7 -3.94 -7.72 28.25
N PRO A 8 -4.01 -7.37 26.95
CA PRO A 8 -2.85 -6.89 26.22
C PRO A 8 -2.33 -5.59 26.85
N PRO A 9 -1.00 -5.35 26.82
CA PRO A 9 -0.37 -4.23 27.51
C PRO A 9 -0.89 -2.87 26.99
N PRO A 10 -1.12 -1.89 27.90
CA PRO A 10 -1.67 -0.59 27.53
C PRO A 10 -0.61 0.20 26.74
N GLY A 11 -0.81 0.27 25.42
CA GLY A 11 0.06 0.98 24.48
C GLY A 11 -0.01 0.45 23.05
N GLU A 12 -0.31 -0.84 22.86
CA GLU A 12 -0.43 -1.46 21.53
C GLU A 12 -1.64 -0.94 20.74
N GLU A 13 -2.76 -0.70 21.42
CA GLU A 13 -4.01 -0.24 20.79
C GLU A 13 -3.85 1.14 20.12
N THR A 14 -3.06 2.03 20.73
CA THR A 14 -2.88 3.40 20.24
C THR A 14 -2.08 3.42 18.93
N HIS A 15 -1.09 2.54 18.79
CA HIS A 15 -0.26 2.45 17.58
C HIS A 15 -1.03 1.84 16.41
N ALA A 16 -1.73 0.72 16.63
CA ALA A 16 -2.57 0.08 15.62
C ALA A 16 -3.71 1.02 15.18
N ARG A 17 -4.38 1.69 16.11
CA ARG A 17 -5.44 2.67 15.79
C ARG A 17 -4.91 3.83 14.96
N ARG A 18 -3.71 4.35 15.26
CA ARG A 18 -3.08 5.42 14.47
C ARG A 18 -2.75 4.95 13.06
N GLN A 19 -2.19 3.75 12.90
CA GLN A 19 -1.87 3.19 11.58
C GLN A 19 -3.13 2.93 10.74
N ILE A 20 -4.18 2.37 11.33
CA ILE A 20 -5.47 2.18 10.65
C ILE A 20 -6.05 3.55 10.23
N THR A 21 -5.97 4.55 11.11
CA THR A 21 -6.41 5.91 10.79
C THR A 21 -5.63 6.47 9.60
N VAL A 22 -4.31 6.29 9.56
CA VAL A 22 -3.46 6.71 8.43
C VAL A 22 -3.86 5.99 7.14
N ILE A 23 -4.07 4.67 7.17
CA ILE A 23 -4.52 3.90 6.00
C ILE A 23 -5.86 4.43 5.48
N VAL A 24 -6.83 4.65 6.37
CA VAL A 24 -8.16 5.18 5.98
C VAL A 24 -8.02 6.59 5.39
N LEU A 25 -7.19 7.44 5.98
CA LEU A 25 -6.95 8.80 5.50
C LEU A 25 -6.24 8.78 4.13
N LEU A 26 -5.29 7.86 3.91
CA LEU A 26 -4.65 7.65 2.61
C LEU A 26 -5.63 7.16 1.56
N LEU A 27 -6.49 6.20 1.88
CA LEU A 27 -7.54 5.73 0.98
C LEU A 27 -8.53 6.85 0.63
N PHE A 28 -8.93 7.64 1.62
CA PHE A 28 -9.81 8.79 1.41
C PHE A 28 -9.13 9.85 0.53
N GLY A 29 -7.86 10.16 0.79
CA GLY A 29 -7.06 11.07 -0.03
C GLY A 29 -6.98 10.60 -1.48
N MET A 30 -6.72 9.31 -1.71
CA MET A 30 -6.69 8.72 -3.05
C MET A 30 -8.03 8.88 -3.78
N VAL A 31 -9.15 8.57 -3.12
CA VAL A 31 -10.49 8.72 -3.73
C VAL A 31 -10.78 10.19 -4.05
N ALA A 32 -10.45 11.11 -3.14
CA ALA A 32 -10.65 12.55 -3.36
C ALA A 32 -9.81 13.08 -4.53
N LEU A 33 -8.56 12.64 -4.65
CA LEU A 33 -7.67 13.01 -5.75
C LEU A 33 -8.14 12.44 -7.10
N TYR A 34 -8.57 11.17 -7.13
CA TYR A 34 -9.11 10.56 -8.35
C TYR A 34 -10.35 11.29 -8.87
N GLN A 35 -11.25 11.69 -7.96
CA GLN A 35 -12.40 12.53 -8.32
C GLN A 35 -11.97 13.91 -8.86
N PHE A 36 -10.86 14.45 -8.38
CA PHE A 36 -10.30 15.72 -8.85
C PHE A 36 -9.59 15.60 -10.21
N GLU A 37 -8.91 14.49 -10.49
CA GLU A 37 -8.29 14.21 -11.79
C GLU A 37 -9.34 14.12 -12.91
N GLN A 38 -10.50 13.51 -12.65
CA GLN A 38 -11.62 13.52 -13.61
C GLN A 38 -12.10 14.95 -13.95
N PHE A 39 -11.95 15.89 -13.02
CA PHE A 39 -12.27 17.31 -13.23
C PHE A 39 -11.16 18.07 -13.96
N ALA A 40 -9.91 17.63 -13.86
CA ALA A 40 -8.74 18.30 -14.42
C ALA A 40 -8.24 17.54 -15.66
N GLN A 41 -8.85 17.81 -16.83
CA GLN A 41 -8.43 17.28 -18.13
C GLN A 41 -7.05 17.83 -18.54
N HIS A 42 -5.97 17.31 -17.96
CA HIS A 42 -4.60 17.63 -18.34
C HIS A 42 -4.00 16.54 -19.25
N PRO A 43 -3.12 16.91 -20.20
CA PRO A 43 -2.44 15.97 -21.10
C PRO A 43 -1.37 15.10 -20.41
N PHE A 44 -1.16 15.27 -19.11
CA PHE A 44 -0.24 14.49 -18.30
C PHE A 44 -1.07 13.55 -17.43
N ASP A 45 -0.87 12.25 -17.55
CA ASP A 45 -1.55 11.24 -16.73
C ASP A 45 -0.88 11.19 -15.34
N PRO A 46 -1.46 11.82 -14.30
CA PRO A 46 -0.81 11.94 -12.98
C PRO A 46 -0.97 10.65 -12.15
N SER A 47 -1.75 9.69 -12.65
CA SER A 47 -2.07 8.40 -12.04
C SER A 47 -0.84 7.66 -11.53
N GLY A 48 0.24 7.64 -12.31
CA GLY A 48 1.48 6.93 -11.95
C GLY A 48 2.17 7.50 -10.71
N MET A 49 2.30 8.82 -10.63
CA MET A 49 2.94 9.47 -9.48
C MET A 49 2.08 9.35 -8.22
N LEU A 50 0.75 9.44 -8.36
CA LEU A 50 -0.18 9.25 -7.25
C LEU A 50 -0.17 7.81 -6.74
N ALA A 51 -0.21 6.84 -7.65
CA ALA A 51 -0.14 5.43 -7.30
C ALA A 51 1.22 5.07 -6.67
N LEU A 52 2.32 5.66 -7.12
CA LEU A 52 3.64 5.57 -6.48
C LEU A 52 3.58 6.09 -5.04
N GLY A 53 3.16 7.35 -4.85
CA GLY A 53 3.09 7.95 -3.53
C GLY A 53 2.23 7.11 -2.57
N PHE A 54 1.08 6.66 -3.05
CA PHE A 54 0.20 5.78 -2.30
C PHE A 54 0.82 4.43 -1.98
N VAL A 55 1.42 3.72 -2.95
CA VAL A 55 1.98 2.39 -2.69
C VAL A 55 3.12 2.45 -1.68
N VAL A 56 3.95 3.50 -1.72
CA VAL A 56 5.01 3.70 -0.74
C VAL A 56 4.43 3.92 0.67
N LEU A 57 3.44 4.81 0.80
CA LEU A 57 2.78 5.10 2.08
C LEU A 57 1.99 3.90 2.63
N ALA A 58 1.25 3.20 1.76
CA ALA A 58 0.48 2.02 2.10
C ALA A 58 1.38 0.86 2.51
N SER A 59 2.45 0.59 1.75
CA SER A 59 3.43 -0.45 2.07
C SER A 59 4.15 -0.15 3.39
N TYR A 60 4.59 1.09 3.61
CA TYR A 60 5.20 1.50 4.88
C TYR A 60 4.26 1.24 6.07
N THR A 61 2.98 1.58 5.93
CA THR A 61 2.00 1.44 7.01
C THR A 61 1.64 -0.02 7.27
N ILE A 62 1.40 -0.81 6.22
CA ILE A 62 1.08 -2.24 6.34
C ILE A 62 2.30 -3.02 6.83
N GLY A 63 3.50 -2.72 6.33
CA GLY A 63 4.75 -3.30 6.80
C GLY A 63 4.94 -3.10 8.31
N GLY A 64 4.68 -1.89 8.81
CA GLY A 64 4.71 -1.60 10.25
C GLY A 64 3.65 -2.35 11.05
N LEU A 65 2.44 -2.52 10.52
CA LEU A 65 1.37 -3.28 11.16
C LEU A 65 1.71 -4.78 11.23
N VAL A 66 2.29 -5.32 10.16
CA VAL A 66 2.73 -6.71 10.07
C VAL A 66 3.93 -6.99 10.99
N GLY A 67 4.78 -5.99 11.21
CA GLY A 67 5.84 -6.05 12.22
C GLY A 67 5.31 -6.25 13.64
N GLN A 68 4.12 -5.73 13.97
CA GLN A 68 3.49 -5.89 15.29
C GLN A 68 3.09 -7.35 15.56
N ILE A 69 2.72 -8.10 14.53
CA ILE A 69 2.41 -9.53 14.62
C ILE A 69 3.64 -10.44 14.46
N ARG A 70 4.85 -9.90 14.65
CA ARG A 70 6.15 -10.61 14.56
C ARG A 70 6.46 -11.23 13.20
N LEU A 71 5.84 -10.74 12.14
CA LEU A 71 6.18 -11.15 10.78
C LEU A 71 7.25 -10.22 10.19
N PRO A 72 8.09 -10.72 9.26
CA PRO A 72 9.06 -9.87 8.57
C PRO A 72 8.36 -8.76 7.78
N HIS A 73 8.88 -7.53 7.82
CA HIS A 73 8.30 -6.38 7.11
C HIS A 73 8.08 -6.63 5.61
N ILE A 74 8.95 -7.43 4.98
CA ILE A 74 8.81 -7.86 3.58
C ILE A 74 7.44 -8.50 3.32
N THR A 75 6.92 -9.30 4.24
CA THR A 75 5.59 -9.92 4.09
C THR A 75 4.48 -8.87 4.08
N GLY A 76 4.60 -7.80 4.85
CA GLY A 76 3.64 -6.71 4.84
C GLY A 76 3.67 -5.90 3.54
N TYR A 77 4.85 -5.68 2.97
CA TYR A 77 4.97 -5.04 1.65
C TYR A 77 4.35 -5.91 0.54
N LEU A 78 4.55 -7.22 0.58
CA LEU A 78 3.94 -8.16 -0.37
C LEU A 78 2.41 -8.19 -0.23
N ILE A 79 1.88 -8.18 1.00
CA ILE A 79 0.44 -8.11 1.24
C ILE A 79 -0.13 -6.79 0.71
N ALA A 80 0.54 -5.66 0.95
CA ALA A 80 0.11 -4.37 0.43
C ALA A 80 0.03 -4.39 -1.11
N GLY A 81 1.07 -4.90 -1.78
CA GLY A 81 1.09 -5.05 -3.24
C GLY A 81 0.01 -6.00 -3.76
N LEU A 82 -0.29 -7.09 -3.04
CA LEU A 82 -1.34 -8.02 -3.42
C LEU A 82 -2.74 -7.40 -3.28
N VAL A 83 -2.98 -6.65 -2.21
CA VAL A 83 -4.26 -6.02 -1.90
C VAL A 83 -4.54 -4.84 -2.84
N PHE A 84 -3.54 -4.02 -3.12
CA PHE A 84 -3.70 -2.83 -3.96
C PHE A 84 -3.32 -3.05 -5.43
N GLY A 85 -2.83 -4.25 -5.76
CA GLY A 85 -2.45 -4.66 -7.10
C GLY A 85 -3.60 -5.21 -7.95
N PRO A 86 -3.26 -5.64 -9.18
CA PRO A 86 -4.26 -6.04 -10.15
C PRO A 86 -4.88 -7.41 -9.80
N SER A 87 -4.22 -8.21 -8.96
CA SER A 87 -4.70 -9.53 -8.53
C SER A 87 -6.00 -9.46 -7.73
N LEU A 88 -6.08 -8.56 -6.74
CA LEU A 88 -7.31 -8.40 -5.96
C LEU A 88 -8.42 -7.76 -6.81
N ALA A 89 -8.06 -6.77 -7.65
CA ALA A 89 -9.02 -6.14 -8.56
C ALA A 89 -9.63 -7.16 -9.54
N LYS A 90 -8.81 -8.04 -10.13
CA LYS A 90 -9.26 -9.13 -11.01
C LYS A 90 -10.12 -10.15 -10.27
N ALA A 91 -9.77 -10.50 -9.03
CA ALA A 91 -10.55 -11.43 -8.22
C ALA A 91 -11.93 -10.85 -7.81
N LEU A 92 -12.00 -9.55 -7.56
CA LEU A 92 -13.22 -8.85 -7.16
C LEU A 92 -13.93 -8.12 -8.30
N ALA A 93 -13.50 -8.31 -9.54
CA ALA A 93 -14.13 -7.73 -10.73
C ALA A 93 -15.62 -8.08 -10.83
N ALA A 94 -16.00 -9.27 -10.36
CA ALA A 94 -17.39 -9.72 -10.30
C ALA A 94 -18.27 -8.92 -9.31
N PHE A 95 -17.67 -8.18 -8.37
CA PHE A 95 -18.38 -7.38 -7.36
C PHE A 95 -18.59 -5.92 -7.78
N GLY A 96 -18.08 -5.47 -8.93
CA GLY A 96 -18.32 -4.12 -9.45
C GLY A 96 -17.79 -3.01 -8.53
N LEU A 97 -16.51 -3.08 -8.16
CA LEU A 97 -15.87 -2.08 -7.31
C LEU A 97 -15.85 -0.69 -7.98
N PRO A 98 -16.01 0.41 -7.22
CA PRO A 98 -15.88 1.75 -7.74
C PRO A 98 -14.43 2.04 -8.17
N ALA A 99 -14.26 2.85 -9.21
CA ALA A 99 -12.94 3.35 -9.60
C ALA A 99 -12.30 4.14 -8.43
N PRO A 100 -10.98 4.02 -8.18
CA PRO A 100 -9.94 3.32 -8.95
C PRO A 100 -9.71 1.83 -8.56
N PHE A 101 -10.55 1.25 -7.72
CA PHE A 101 -10.38 -0.14 -7.25
C PHE A 101 -10.84 -1.20 -8.27
N ASP A 102 -11.48 -0.77 -9.36
CA ASP A 102 -11.93 -1.59 -10.47
C ASP A 102 -10.76 -2.22 -11.24
N LYS A 103 -9.70 -1.45 -11.49
CA LYS A 103 -8.46 -1.93 -12.14
C LYS A 103 -7.35 -2.23 -11.14
N GLY A 104 -7.54 -1.84 -9.88
CA GLY A 104 -6.50 -1.84 -8.86
C GLY A 104 -5.69 -0.55 -8.92
N ILE A 105 -5.18 -0.12 -7.76
CA ILE A 105 -4.41 1.13 -7.65
C ILE A 105 -3.05 0.97 -8.34
N LEU A 106 -2.43 -0.22 -8.23
CA LEU A 106 -1.30 -0.61 -9.07
C LEU A 106 -1.82 -1.38 -10.29
N ASN A 107 -2.39 -0.67 -11.26
CA ASN A 107 -2.76 -1.27 -12.54
C ASN A 107 -1.51 -1.52 -13.41
N ASP A 108 -1.70 -2.22 -14.54
CA ASP A 108 -0.58 -2.62 -15.42
C ASP A 108 0.19 -1.39 -15.96
N ASP A 109 -0.49 -0.28 -16.28
CA ASP A 109 0.15 0.97 -16.75
C ASP A 109 1.04 1.61 -15.67
N VAL A 110 0.56 1.64 -14.42
CA VAL A 110 1.32 2.14 -13.26
C VAL A 110 2.53 1.25 -13.00
N ILE A 111 2.37 -0.07 -13.06
CA ILE A 111 3.47 -1.02 -12.85
C ILE A 111 4.56 -0.82 -13.92
N GLU A 112 4.17 -0.61 -15.18
CA GLU A 112 5.11 -0.32 -16.26
C GLU A 112 5.91 0.96 -15.99
N GLN A 113 5.24 2.04 -15.55
CA GLN A 113 5.90 3.29 -15.17
C GLN A 113 6.86 3.12 -13.98
N LEU A 114 6.53 2.21 -13.05
CA LEU A 114 7.36 1.90 -11.88
C LEU A 114 8.57 1.01 -12.19
N SER A 115 8.64 0.36 -13.36
CA SER A 115 9.75 -0.54 -13.73
C SER A 115 11.14 0.12 -13.69
N LEU A 116 11.20 1.46 -13.82
CA LEU A 116 12.43 2.25 -13.65
C LEU A 116 13.03 2.07 -12.24
N PHE A 117 12.18 1.88 -11.23
CA PHE A 117 12.61 1.65 -9.85
C PHE A 117 13.24 0.28 -9.66
N ASP A 118 12.93 -0.73 -10.49
CA ASP A 118 13.51 -2.07 -10.34
C ASP A 118 15.03 -2.03 -10.49
N THR A 119 15.50 -1.30 -11.51
CA THR A 119 16.94 -1.13 -11.75
C THR A 119 17.61 -0.34 -10.63
N LEU A 120 16.97 0.75 -10.18
CA LEU A 120 17.49 1.56 -9.07
C LEU A 120 17.53 0.76 -7.76
N ALA A 121 16.48 0.00 -7.46
CA ALA A 121 16.37 -0.82 -6.26
C ALA A 121 17.47 -1.88 -6.24
N VAL A 122 17.67 -2.62 -7.33
CA VAL A 122 18.74 -3.64 -7.41
C VAL A 122 20.11 -2.99 -7.27
N ALA A 123 20.37 -1.85 -7.93
CA ALA A 123 21.63 -1.14 -7.81
C ALA A 123 21.90 -0.66 -6.38
N LEU A 124 20.89 -0.10 -5.70
CA LEU A 124 20.99 0.34 -4.31
C LEU A 124 21.19 -0.83 -3.35
N ILE A 125 20.46 -1.93 -3.51
CA ILE A 125 20.61 -3.14 -2.70
C ILE A 125 22.03 -3.72 -2.88
N ALA A 126 22.53 -3.78 -4.10
CA ALA A 126 23.88 -4.27 -4.39
C ALA A 126 24.96 -3.36 -3.79
N LEU A 127 24.76 -2.03 -3.86
CA LEU A 127 25.67 -1.06 -3.26
C LEU A 127 25.69 -1.17 -1.73
N THR A 128 24.53 -1.37 -1.09
CA THR A 128 24.48 -1.54 0.37
C THR A 128 25.08 -2.87 0.79
N ALA A 129 24.73 -3.96 0.11
CA ALA A 129 25.18 -5.31 0.44
C ALA A 129 26.67 -5.55 0.16
N GLY A 130 27.25 -4.84 -0.82
CA GLY A 130 28.68 -4.89 -1.13
C GLY A 130 29.50 -3.78 -0.46
N GLY A 131 28.85 -2.79 0.15
CA GLY A 131 29.48 -1.68 0.85
C GLY A 131 29.65 -1.91 2.36
N GLU A 132 29.05 -2.97 2.89
CA GLU A 132 29.19 -3.48 4.27
C GLU A 132 30.22 -4.61 4.39
#